data_AF-A0A9E1J2V1-F1
#
_entry.id   AF-A0A9E1J2V1-F1
#
_cell.length_a   1.000
_cell.length_b   1.000
_cell.length_c   1.000
_cell.angle_alpha   90.00
_cell.angle_beta   90.00
_cell.angle_gamma   90.00
#
_symmetry.space_group_name_H-M   'P 1'
#
loop_
_entity.id
_entity.type
_entity.pdbx_description
1 polymer ?
#
loop_
_entity_poly.entity_id
_entity_poly.type
_entity_poly.pdbx_seq_one_letter_code
_entity_poly.pdbx_strand_id
1 'polypeptide(L)'
;AIVGSGGLSHSIGEPTMGDIDEPFDAACIDLFTRADESEITAKLEDLLPHTGNGSEEVRSWIIAHAAMGGQGFDLIHYAPIPEVYVGCGFAEWTRAT
;
A
#
# COMPACT_ATOMS: atom_id res chain seq x y z
N ALA A 1 4.74 11.65 -15.20
CA ALA A 1 4.23 10.56 -14.35
C ALA A 1 4.41 10.95 -12.90
N ILE A 2 3.52 10.50 -12.03
CA ILE A 2 3.65 10.60 -10.57
C ILE A 2 3.82 9.17 -10.07
N VAL A 3 4.75 8.95 -9.15
CA VAL A 3 5.03 7.62 -8.60
C VAL A 3 4.96 7.72 -7.09
N GLY A 4 4.06 6.95 -6.48
CA GLY A 4 4.13 6.59 -5.06
C GLY A 4 4.94 5.30 -4.94
N SER A 5 5.97 5.29 -4.11
CA SER A 5 6.87 4.14 -3.95
C SER A 5 6.98 3.73 -2.49
N GLY A 6 7.55 2.54 -2.27
CA GLY A 6 7.62 1.90 -0.96
C GLY A 6 6.40 1.02 -0.69
N GLY A 7 6.34 0.45 0.50
CA GLY A 7 5.33 -0.55 0.89
C GLY A 7 5.54 -1.92 0.22
N LEU A 8 4.61 -2.87 0.38
CA LEU A 8 3.51 -2.89 1.34
C LEU A 8 4.03 -3.42 2.70
N SER A 9 3.49 -4.53 3.21
CA SER A 9 3.88 -5.05 4.51
C SER A 9 5.35 -5.45 4.56
N HIS A 10 6.05 -4.93 5.57
CA HIS A 10 7.38 -5.38 5.98
C HIS A 10 7.80 -4.74 7.31
N SER A 11 8.75 -5.40 8.00
CA SER A 11 9.38 -4.89 9.22
C SER A 11 10.90 -4.86 9.08
N ILE A 12 11.55 -3.81 9.56
CA ILE A 12 13.00 -3.68 9.59
C ILE A 12 13.47 -3.42 11.02
N GLY A 13 14.34 -4.31 11.52
CA GLY A 13 14.97 -4.17 12.84
C GLY A 13 14.03 -4.42 14.03
N GLU A 14 12.89 -5.07 13.80
CA GLU A 14 11.89 -5.41 14.81
C GLU A 14 11.64 -6.93 14.88
N PRO A 15 11.03 -7.46 15.96
CA PRO A 15 10.82 -8.90 16.12
C PRO A 15 10.04 -9.58 14.99
N THR A 16 9.22 -8.83 14.24
CA THR A 16 8.43 -9.28 13.09
C THR A 16 9.19 -9.20 11.76
N MET A 17 10.49 -8.86 11.77
CA MET A 17 11.30 -8.83 10.55
C MET A 17 11.33 -10.20 9.88
N GLY A 18 10.92 -10.24 8.60
CA GLY A 18 10.76 -11.47 7.83
C GLY A 18 9.31 -11.92 7.66
N ASP A 19 8.39 -11.42 8.50
CA ASP A 19 6.96 -11.67 8.33
C ASP A 19 6.39 -10.78 7.21
N ILE A 20 5.48 -11.33 6.43
CA ILE A 20 4.71 -10.62 5.39
C ILE A 20 3.23 -10.71 5.78
N ASP A 21 2.58 -9.56 5.98
CA ASP A 21 1.18 -9.46 6.34
C ASP A 21 0.31 -9.34 5.08
N GLU A 22 0.13 -10.49 4.41
CA GLU A 22 -0.68 -10.54 3.18
C GLU A 22 -2.14 -10.07 3.38
N PRO A 23 -2.81 -10.29 4.53
CA PRO A 23 -4.10 -9.67 4.83
C PRO A 23 -4.07 -8.14 4.82
N PHE A 24 -3.07 -7.50 5.44
CA PHE A 24 -2.87 -6.06 5.35
C PHE A 24 -2.65 -5.60 3.90
N ASP A 25 -1.83 -6.34 3.14
CA ASP A 25 -1.52 -6.01 1.75
C ASP A 25 -2.77 -6.05 0.88
N ALA A 26 -3.56 -7.12 1.01
CA ALA A 26 -4.84 -7.27 0.31
C ALA A 26 -5.84 -6.16 0.69
N ALA A 27 -5.88 -5.76 1.96
CA ALA A 27 -6.75 -4.67 2.42
C ALA A 27 -6.31 -3.32 1.83
N CYS A 28 -5.01 -3.03 1.79
CA CYS A 28 -4.48 -1.84 1.14
C CYS A 28 -4.81 -1.82 -0.36
N ILE A 29 -4.60 -2.93 -1.05
CA ILE A 29 -4.91 -3.06 -2.48
C ILE A 29 -6.40 -2.84 -2.73
N ASP A 30 -7.31 -3.44 -1.94
CA ASP A 30 -8.74 -3.18 -2.06
C ASP A 30 -9.06 -1.70 -1.86
N LEU A 31 -8.52 -1.08 -0.82
CA LEU A 31 -8.74 0.34 -0.53
C LEU A 31 -8.30 1.23 -1.69
N PHE A 32 -7.07 1.08 -2.17
CA PHE A 32 -6.55 1.88 -3.28
C PHE A 32 -7.24 1.59 -4.62
N THR A 33 -7.98 0.48 -4.75
CA THR A 33 -8.79 0.16 -5.94
C THR A 33 -10.11 0.93 -5.99
N ARG A 34 -10.71 1.29 -4.85
CA ARG A 34 -12.11 1.77 -4.83
C ARG A 34 -12.39 3.00 -3.99
N ALA A 35 -11.54 3.30 -3.01
CA ALA A 35 -11.84 4.27 -1.97
C ALA A 35 -11.23 5.64 -2.28
N ASP A 36 -11.83 6.70 -1.72
CA ASP A 36 -11.27 8.05 -1.77
C ASP A 36 -10.16 8.25 -0.73
N GLU A 37 -9.47 9.40 -0.77
CA GLU A 37 -8.34 9.67 0.12
C GLU A 37 -8.74 9.68 1.60
N SER A 38 -9.99 10.04 1.91
CA SER A 38 -10.46 10.14 3.29
C SER A 38 -10.69 8.75 3.89
N GLU A 39 -11.34 7.84 3.15
CA GLU A 39 -11.49 6.45 3.58
C GLU A 39 -10.13 5.74 3.65
N ILE A 40 -9.25 5.94 2.66
CA ILE A 40 -7.89 5.36 2.67
C ILE A 40 -7.13 5.83 3.92
N THR A 41 -7.12 7.14 4.20
CA THR A 41 -6.40 7.70 5.35
C THR A 41 -6.93 7.12 6.66
N ALA A 42 -8.25 7.11 6.85
CA ALA A 42 -8.86 6.59 8.08
C ALA A 42 -8.57 5.08 8.28
N LYS A 43 -8.54 4.30 7.20
CA LYS A 43 -8.23 2.86 7.29
C LYS A 43 -6.75 2.59 7.54
N LEU A 44 -5.86 3.35 6.93
CA LEU A 44 -4.43 3.21 7.20
C LEU A 44 -4.07 3.59 8.64
N GLU A 45 -4.74 4.59 9.23
CA GLU A 45 -4.59 4.93 10.66
C GLU A 45 -4.95 3.78 11.61
N ASP A 46 -5.90 2.92 11.22
CA ASP A 46 -6.33 1.75 11.98
C ASP A 46 -5.41 0.54 11.75
N LEU A 47 -4.99 0.31 10.50
CA LEU A 47 -4.24 -0.89 10.10
C LEU A 47 -2.73 -0.81 10.40
N LEU A 48 -2.11 0.34 10.16
CA LEU A 48 -0.65 0.51 10.25
C LEU A 48 -0.07 0.24 11.64
N PRO A 49 -0.70 0.64 12.77
CA PRO A 49 -0.19 0.33 14.10
C PRO A 49 -0.05 -1.17 14.43
N HIS A 50 -0.69 -2.02 13.62
CA HIS A 50 -0.69 -3.48 13.78
C HIS A 50 0.19 -4.20 12.75
N THR A 51 0.81 -3.46 11.84
CA THR A 51 1.64 -3.99 10.75
C THR A 51 3.09 -3.51 10.92
N GLY A 52 4.05 -4.23 10.34
CA GLY A 52 5.48 -3.92 10.43
C GLY A 52 5.84 -2.46 10.16
N ASN A 53 6.84 -1.93 10.87
CA ASN A 53 7.21 -0.51 10.83
C ASN A 53 7.53 0.05 9.43
N GLY A 54 7.97 -0.78 8.49
CA GLY A 54 8.25 -0.38 7.11
C GLY A 54 6.98 -0.11 6.29
N SER A 55 5.84 -0.67 6.70
CA SER A 55 4.56 -0.55 6.00
C SER A 55 4.04 0.89 5.94
N GLU A 56 4.52 1.78 6.82
CA GLU A 56 4.21 3.22 6.84
C GLU A 56 4.52 3.92 5.50
N GLU A 57 5.44 3.38 4.71
CA GLU A 57 5.78 3.90 3.38
C GLU A 57 4.58 3.93 2.41
N VAL A 58 3.57 3.06 2.61
CA VAL A 58 2.37 2.99 1.77
C VAL A 58 1.59 4.32 1.75
N ARG A 59 1.76 5.19 2.76
CA ARG A 59 1.15 6.53 2.76
C ARG A 59 1.54 7.36 1.55
N SER A 60 2.71 7.12 0.95
CA SER A 60 3.15 7.77 -0.28
C SER A 60 2.22 7.50 -1.46
N TRP A 61 1.51 6.36 -1.46
CA TRP A 61 0.56 5.99 -2.51
C TRP A 61 -0.68 6.90 -2.49
N ILE A 62 -1.06 7.46 -1.33
CA ILE A 62 -2.17 8.43 -1.19
C ILE A 62 -1.91 9.67 -2.06
N ILE A 63 -0.66 10.14 -2.11
CA ILE A 63 -0.27 11.31 -2.90
C ILE A 63 -0.47 11.05 -4.40
N ALA A 64 -0.06 9.86 -4.87
CA ALA A 64 -0.26 9.45 -6.25
C ALA A 64 -1.76 9.30 -6.56
N HIS A 65 -2.50 8.64 -5.67
CA HIS A 65 -3.94 8.43 -5.79
C HIS A 65 -4.70 9.77 -5.91
N ALA A 66 -4.42 10.73 -5.01
CA ALA A 66 -5.04 12.05 -5.00
C ALA A 66 -4.70 12.87 -6.26
N ALA A 67 -3.44 12.83 -6.70
CA ALA A 67 -3.01 13.56 -7.89
C ALA A 67 -3.68 13.06 -9.19
N MET A 68 -4.20 11.83 -9.16
CA MET A 68 -4.89 11.19 -10.28
C MET A 68 -6.42 11.28 -10.18
N GLY A 69 -6.94 11.94 -9.14
CA GLY A 69 -8.36 12.27 -8.99
C GLY A 69 -9.16 11.31 -8.13
N GLY A 70 -8.51 10.45 -7.35
CA GLY A 70 -9.18 9.73 -6.27
C GLY A 70 -10.10 8.58 -6.71
N GLN A 71 -9.95 8.08 -7.94
CA GLN A 71 -10.89 7.11 -8.54
C GLN A 71 -10.45 5.64 -8.43
N GLY A 72 -9.31 5.39 -7.78
CA GLY A 72 -8.73 4.07 -7.68
C GLY A 72 -7.66 3.76 -8.73
N PHE A 73 -6.94 2.66 -8.50
CA PHE A 73 -5.94 2.11 -9.42
C PHE A 73 -6.33 0.75 -9.99
N ASP A 74 -5.63 0.34 -11.05
CA ASP A 74 -5.62 -1.03 -11.53
C ASP A 74 -4.37 -1.74 -11.01
N LEU A 75 -4.56 -2.86 -10.30
CA LEU A 75 -3.45 -3.70 -9.85
C LEU A 75 -2.80 -4.41 -11.05
N ILE A 76 -1.50 -4.19 -11.24
CA ILE A 76 -0.69 -4.88 -12.24
C ILE A 76 -0.23 -6.23 -11.69
N HIS A 77 0.33 -6.23 -10.48
CA HIS A 77 0.81 -7.44 -9.83
C HIS A 77 0.96 -7.24 -8.32
N TYR A 78 0.81 -8.34 -7.58
CA TYR A 78 1.21 -8.45 -6.20
C TYR A 78 1.91 -9.79 -5.99
N ALA A 79 3.00 -9.78 -5.22
CA ALA A 79 3.66 -10.99 -4.76
C ALA A 79 4.29 -10.76 -3.37
N PRO A 80 4.10 -11.68 -2.41
CA PRO A 80 4.95 -11.74 -1.23
C PRO A 80 6.33 -12.24 -1.65
N ILE A 81 7.40 -11.53 -1.29
CA ILE A 81 8.79 -11.89 -1.64
C ILE A 81 9.60 -12.11 -0.37
N PRO A 82 9.64 -13.34 0.17
CA PRO A 82 10.37 -13.68 1.41
C PRO A 82 11.86 -13.36 1.34
N GLU A 83 12.49 -13.42 0.17
CA GLU A 83 13.92 -13.15 -0.01
C GLU A 83 14.30 -11.70 0.29
N VAL A 84 13.32 -10.78 0.25
CA VAL A 84 13.50 -9.37 0.60
C VAL A 84 12.59 -8.91 1.75
N TYR A 85 11.83 -9.84 2.36
CA TYR A 85 10.95 -9.61 3.50
C TYR A 85 9.80 -8.62 3.25
N VAL A 86 9.29 -8.54 2.01
CA VAL A 86 8.32 -7.50 1.60
C VAL A 86 7.15 -8.09 0.82
N GLY A 87 5.94 -7.61 1.11
CA GLY A 87 4.79 -7.70 0.21
C GLY A 87 4.92 -6.67 -0.93
N CYS A 88 5.21 -7.12 -2.16
CA CYS A 88 5.47 -6.23 -3.28
C CYS A 88 4.24 -6.03 -4.16
N GLY A 89 3.72 -4.79 -4.22
CA GLY A 89 2.61 -4.41 -5.10
C GLY A 89 3.02 -3.44 -6.21
N PHE A 90 2.44 -3.63 -7.40
CA PHE A 90 2.58 -2.73 -8.55
C PHE A 90 1.20 -2.45 -9.13
N ALA A 91 0.92 -1.18 -9.40
CA ALA A 91 -0.37 -0.74 -9.89
C ALA A 91 -0.26 0.57 -10.67
N GLU A 92 -1.30 0.89 -11.45
CA GLU A 92 -1.37 2.11 -12.25
C GLU A 92 -2.68 2.85 -11.98
N TRP A 93 -2.56 4.17 -11.75
CA TRP A 93 -3.70 5.06 -11.79
C TRP A 93 -3.84 5.65 -13.18
N THR A 94 -5.01 5.52 -13.78
CA THR A 94 -5.35 6.24 -15.01
C THR A 94 -6.09 7.52 -14.66
N ARG A 95 -5.65 8.67 -15.21
CA ARG A 95 -6.34 9.94 -14.97
C ARG A 95 -7.72 9.87 -15.60
N ALA A 96 -8.76 10.11 -14.80
CA ALA A 96 -10.10 10.31 -15.36
C ALA A 96 -10.07 11.51 -16.33
N THR A 97 -10.50 11.27 -17.57
CA THR A 97 -10.61 12.29 -18.62
C THR A 97 -11.79 13.21 -18.39
#